data_AF-F7YY32-F1
#
_entry.id   AF-F7YY32-F1
#
_cell.length_a   1.000
_cell.length_b   1.000
_cell.length_c   1.000
_cell.angle_alpha   90.00
_cell.angle_beta   90.00
_cell.angle_gamma   90.00
#
_symmetry.space_group_name_H-M   'P 1'
#
loop_
_entity.id
_entity.type
_entity.pdbx_description
1 polymer ?
#
loop_
_entity_poly.entity_id
_entity_poly.type
_entity_poly.pdbx_seq_one_letter_code
_entity_poly.pdbx_strand_id
1 'polypeptide(L)'
;MTRFLGKMLPKHPPLKLLYEHALLTSEAAGYIPQATKDHFDGKDVSQISLKVDELEDKADELKILIREEYSKLKFVYFDKTEMLIIVHELDATMDSIDDYLKLLTINKVEKPLSEEMIKLFLELAEETTESVKNMVKAVEELLNFVELSFSKSVASHENMIVSKVESEESQTDKLSLEIGKKLFSSKNEIHPIDWFYIEKLVRLLTRIADHSENVAERIRMITHF
;
A
#
# COMPACT_ATOMS: atom_id res chain seq x y z
N MET A 1 -23.12 33.26 18.02
CA MET A 1 -23.05 32.33 16.86
C MET A 1 -21.71 31.61 16.72
N THR A 2 -20.60 32.15 17.23
CA THR A 2 -19.25 31.53 17.16
C THR A 2 -19.09 30.23 17.97
N ARG A 3 -19.86 30.02 19.05
CA ARG A 3 -19.76 28.83 19.92
C ARG A 3 -20.40 27.54 19.36
N PHE A 4 -21.25 27.65 18.33
CA PHE A 4 -21.95 26.53 17.71
C PHE A 4 -21.15 25.93 16.54
N LEU A 5 -20.53 26.78 15.73
CA LEU A 5 -19.65 26.38 14.62
C LEU A 5 -18.36 25.69 15.10
N GLY A 6 -17.79 26.14 16.22
CA GLY A 6 -16.62 25.49 16.83
C GLY A 6 -16.87 24.08 17.39
N LYS A 7 -18.13 23.63 17.48
CA LYS A 7 -18.51 22.24 17.81
C LYS A 7 -18.85 21.40 16.57
N MET A 8 -18.88 22.00 15.38
CA MET A 8 -19.19 21.33 14.11
C MET A 8 -17.95 20.94 13.32
N LEU A 9 -16.80 21.56 13.60
CA LEU A 9 -15.53 21.19 12.97
C LEU A 9 -14.88 20.05 13.79
N PRO A 10 -14.39 19.00 13.12
CA PRO A 10 -13.73 17.89 13.80
C PRO A 10 -12.47 18.39 14.50
N LYS A 11 -12.12 17.79 15.65
CA LYS A 11 -10.90 18.18 16.39
C LYS A 11 -9.65 17.81 15.59
N HIS A 12 -9.75 16.72 14.84
CA HIS A 12 -8.72 16.22 13.94
C HIS A 12 -9.34 16.11 12.54
N PRO A 13 -8.90 16.90 11.55
CA PRO A 13 -9.42 16.81 10.19
C PRO A 13 -9.21 15.40 9.61
N PRO A 14 -10.26 14.66 9.23
CA PRO A 14 -10.12 13.25 8.82
C PRO A 14 -9.18 13.03 7.64
N LEU A 15 -9.10 13.98 6.70
CA LEU A 15 -8.18 13.89 5.57
C LEU A 15 -6.71 14.04 5.99
N LYS A 16 -6.42 14.77 7.07
CA LYS A 16 -5.05 14.86 7.61
C LYS A 16 -4.65 13.54 8.27
N LEU A 17 -5.57 12.95 9.03
CA LEU A 17 -5.37 11.62 9.61
C LEU A 17 -5.17 10.55 8.53
N LEU A 18 -5.95 10.61 7.45
CA LEU A 18 -5.77 9.72 6.28
C LEU A 18 -4.38 9.87 5.67
N TYR A 19 -3.90 11.11 5.51
CA TYR A 19 -2.56 11.37 5.01
C TYR A 19 -1.46 10.88 5.96
N GLU A 20 -1.62 11.08 7.28
CA GLU A 20 -0.71 10.54 8.29
C GLU A 20 -0.64 9.00 8.22
N HIS A 21 -1.78 8.32 8.06
CA HIS A 21 -1.82 6.87 7.85
C HIS A 21 -1.09 6.46 6.57
N ALA A 22 -1.30 7.18 5.46
CA ALA A 22 -0.62 6.91 4.20
C ALA A 22 0.91 7.05 4.31
N LEU A 23 1.39 8.03 5.10
CA LEU A 23 2.82 8.20 5.37
C LEU A 23 3.40 7.03 6.17
N LEU A 24 2.71 6.54 7.21
CA LEU A 24 3.12 5.35 7.95
C LEU A 24 3.17 4.11 7.04
N THR A 25 2.17 3.96 6.16
CA THR A 25 2.09 2.84 5.21
C THR A 25 3.27 2.87 4.22
N SER A 26 3.65 4.06 3.76
CA SER A 26 4.82 4.24 2.89
C SER A 26 6.15 4.00 3.62
N GLU A 27 6.25 4.39 4.90
CA GLU A 27 7.42 4.03 5.72
C GLU A 27 7.54 2.50 5.85
N ALA A 28 6.44 1.80 6.12
CA ALA A 28 6.39 0.35 6.21
C ALA A 28 6.80 -0.31 4.87
N ALA A 29 6.23 0.15 3.75
CA ALA A 29 6.57 -0.34 2.41
C ALA A 29 8.05 -0.15 2.07
N GLY A 30 8.68 0.92 2.57
CA GLY A 30 10.11 1.18 2.38
C GLY A 30 11.04 0.07 2.90
N TYR A 31 10.56 -0.81 3.80
CA TYR A 31 11.31 -1.97 4.27
C TYR A 31 11.25 -3.19 3.34
N ILE A 32 10.26 -3.26 2.43
CA ILE A 32 10.01 -4.43 1.58
C ILE A 32 11.25 -4.83 0.76
N PRO A 33 11.91 -3.95 -0.01
CA PRO A 33 13.04 -4.37 -0.86
C PRO A 33 14.21 -4.91 -0.04
N GLN A 34 14.55 -4.23 1.06
CA GLN A 34 15.66 -4.62 1.93
C GLN A 34 15.37 -5.94 2.66
N ALA A 35 14.15 -6.12 3.19
CA ALA A 35 13.75 -7.37 3.84
C ALA A 35 13.73 -8.54 2.86
N THR A 36 13.23 -8.33 1.64
CA THR A 36 13.24 -9.33 0.55
C THR A 36 14.66 -9.77 0.25
N LYS A 37 15.57 -8.81 0.07
CA LYS A 37 16.98 -9.06 -0.19
C LYS A 37 17.64 -9.82 0.94
N ASP A 38 17.47 -9.35 2.18
CA ASP A 38 18.08 -9.96 3.36
C ASP A 38 17.57 -11.38 3.60
N HIS A 39 16.28 -11.62 3.35
CA HIS A 39 15.68 -12.95 3.42
C HIS A 39 16.35 -13.93 2.44
N PHE A 40 16.47 -13.56 1.16
CA PHE A 40 17.13 -14.42 0.16
C PHE A 40 18.66 -14.51 0.35
N ASP A 41 19.29 -13.53 0.99
CA ASP A 41 20.68 -13.61 1.47
C ASP A 41 20.83 -14.49 2.73
N GLY A 42 19.72 -15.06 3.26
CA GLY A 42 19.70 -15.95 4.43
C GLY A 42 19.79 -15.24 5.78
N LYS A 43 19.73 -13.90 5.80
CA LYS A 43 19.79 -13.08 7.02
C LYS A 43 18.47 -13.08 7.78
N ASP A 44 18.54 -12.65 9.04
CA ASP A 44 17.35 -12.48 9.87
C ASP A 44 16.65 -11.15 9.55
N VAL A 45 15.34 -11.20 9.38
CA VAL A 45 14.47 -10.04 9.10
C VAL A 45 13.52 -9.74 10.27
N SER A 46 13.63 -10.46 11.40
CA SER A 46 12.71 -10.33 12.54
C SER A 46 12.66 -8.91 13.11
N GLN A 47 13.78 -8.19 13.15
CA GLN A 47 13.81 -6.80 13.63
C GLN A 47 13.10 -5.83 12.67
N ILE A 48 13.15 -6.09 11.36
CA ILE A 48 12.40 -5.32 10.37
C ILE A 48 10.90 -5.59 10.54
N SER A 49 10.52 -6.86 10.69
CA SER A 49 9.13 -7.25 10.92
C SER A 49 8.56 -6.61 12.19
N LEU A 50 9.28 -6.64 13.32
CA LEU A 50 8.84 -5.99 14.55
C LEU A 50 8.66 -4.47 14.39
N LYS A 51 9.54 -3.82 13.62
CA LYS A 51 9.42 -2.39 13.37
C LYS A 51 8.16 -2.05 12.56
N VAL A 52 7.80 -2.89 11.60
CA VAL A 52 6.60 -2.68 10.79
C VAL A 52 5.32 -3.02 11.56
N ASP A 53 5.34 -4.02 12.43
CA ASP A 53 4.28 -4.30 13.39
C ASP A 53 3.95 -3.04 14.25
N GLU A 54 4.98 -2.35 14.76
CA GLU A 54 4.80 -1.06 15.47
C GLU A 54 4.27 0.10 14.59
N LEU A 55 4.44 0.04 13.27
CA LEU A 55 3.89 1.03 12.35
C LEU A 55 2.43 0.72 12.01
N GLU A 56 2.10 -0.56 11.85
CA GLU A 56 0.74 -1.07 11.65
C GLU A 56 -0.14 -0.73 12.85
N ASP A 57 0.30 -1.02 14.09
CA ASP A 57 -0.40 -0.63 15.33
C ASP A 57 -0.80 0.86 15.33
N LYS A 58 0.11 1.74 14.91
CA LYS A 58 -0.14 3.20 14.83
C LYS A 58 -1.10 3.55 13.69
N ALA A 59 -1.00 2.87 12.55
CA ALA A 59 -1.91 3.08 11.43
C ALA A 59 -3.34 2.64 11.80
N ASP A 60 -3.48 1.55 12.54
CA ASP A 60 -4.76 1.02 12.98
C ASP A 60 -5.45 1.98 13.99
N GLU A 61 -4.67 2.61 14.88
CA GLU A 61 -5.13 3.72 15.73
C GLU A 61 -5.69 4.90 14.89
N LEU A 62 -4.99 5.29 13.82
CA LEU A 62 -5.45 6.35 12.91
C LEU A 62 -6.73 5.95 12.18
N LYS A 63 -6.84 4.71 11.70
CA LYS A 63 -8.06 4.18 11.06
C LYS A 63 -9.27 4.26 11.98
N ILE A 64 -9.12 3.89 13.25
CA ILE A 64 -10.18 4.01 14.26
C ILE A 64 -10.57 5.49 14.40
N LEU A 65 -9.58 6.37 14.58
CA LEU A 65 -9.83 7.80 14.76
C LEU A 65 -10.51 8.44 13.52
N ILE A 66 -10.11 8.06 12.30
CA ILE A 66 -10.74 8.53 11.06
C ILE A 66 -12.22 8.14 11.04
N ARG A 67 -12.54 6.86 11.32
CA ARG A 67 -13.92 6.36 11.36
C ARG A 67 -14.75 7.10 12.41
N GLU A 68 -14.18 7.33 13.59
CA GLU A 68 -14.83 8.11 14.64
C GLU A 68 -15.14 9.54 14.21
N GLU A 69 -14.17 10.25 13.62
CA GLU A 69 -14.40 11.64 13.18
C GLU A 69 -15.43 11.70 12.05
N TYR A 70 -15.39 10.80 11.05
CA TYR A 70 -16.43 10.74 9.99
C TYR A 70 -17.83 10.42 10.52
N SER A 71 -17.95 9.63 11.60
CA SER A 71 -19.24 9.34 12.24
C SER A 71 -19.89 10.59 12.86
N LYS A 72 -19.06 11.53 13.36
CA LYS A 72 -19.49 12.77 14.03
C LYS A 72 -19.89 13.87 13.03
N LEU A 73 -19.37 13.82 11.80
CA LEU A 73 -19.65 14.83 10.76
C LEU A 73 -21.10 14.73 10.27
N LYS A 74 -21.86 15.84 10.33
CA LYS A 74 -23.21 15.90 9.74
C LYS A 74 -23.21 16.22 8.25
N PHE A 75 -22.22 16.98 7.80
CA PHE A 75 -22.01 17.37 6.42
C PHE A 75 -20.56 17.05 6.06
N VAL A 76 -20.35 16.51 4.87
CA VAL A 76 -19.04 16.09 4.34
C VAL A 76 -18.92 16.57 2.91
N TYR A 77 -17.69 16.85 2.46
CA TYR A 77 -17.42 17.28 1.09
C TYR A 77 -17.60 16.14 0.07
N PHE A 78 -17.34 14.91 0.50
CA PHE A 78 -17.42 13.69 -0.30
C PHE A 78 -18.33 12.67 0.36
N ASP A 79 -18.84 11.72 -0.41
CA ASP A 79 -19.67 10.64 0.13
C ASP A 79 -18.93 9.88 1.24
N LYS A 80 -19.61 9.65 2.38
CA LYS A 80 -18.99 8.98 3.53
C LYS A 80 -18.62 7.54 3.23
N THR A 81 -19.43 6.85 2.42
CA THR A 81 -19.17 5.46 2.05
C THR A 81 -17.89 5.40 1.24
N GLU A 82 -17.74 6.27 0.25
CA GLU A 82 -16.53 6.32 -0.57
C GLU A 82 -15.28 6.60 0.28
N MET A 83 -15.35 7.57 1.21
CA MET A 83 -14.23 7.83 2.11
C MET A 83 -13.90 6.64 3.01
N LEU A 84 -14.90 5.90 3.50
CA LEU A 84 -14.68 4.72 4.32
C LEU A 84 -14.09 3.55 3.50
N ILE A 85 -14.40 3.46 2.20
CA ILE A 85 -13.78 2.48 1.31
C ILE A 85 -12.30 2.85 1.09
N ILE A 86 -11.99 4.13 0.83
CA ILE A 86 -10.59 4.59 0.72
C ILE A 86 -9.79 4.26 1.99
N VAL A 87 -10.37 4.49 3.17
CA VAL A 87 -9.74 4.12 4.45
C VAL A 87 -9.51 2.62 4.55
N HIS A 88 -10.46 1.81 4.09
CA HIS A 88 -10.35 0.36 4.12
C HIS A 88 -9.26 -0.18 3.19
N GLU A 89 -9.17 0.34 1.96
CA GLU A 89 -8.13 -0.07 1.01
C GLU A 89 -6.74 0.36 1.49
N LEU A 90 -6.60 1.58 2.02
CA LEU A 90 -5.33 2.07 2.58
C LEU A 90 -4.84 1.20 3.75
N ASP A 91 -5.75 0.81 4.62
CA ASP A 91 -5.51 -0.11 5.72
C ASP A 91 -5.14 -1.52 5.23
N ALA A 92 -5.87 -2.06 4.25
CA ALA A 92 -5.55 -3.35 3.64
C ALA A 92 -4.16 -3.37 2.97
N THR A 93 -3.69 -2.22 2.46
CA THR A 93 -2.29 -2.05 2.03
C THR A 93 -1.33 -2.25 3.20
N MET A 94 -1.55 -1.55 4.33
CA MET A 94 -0.70 -1.68 5.53
C MET A 94 -0.68 -3.12 6.07
N ASP A 95 -1.84 -3.73 6.25
CA ASP A 95 -1.99 -5.11 6.71
C ASP A 95 -1.21 -6.09 5.81
N SER A 96 -1.30 -5.90 4.49
CA SER A 96 -0.61 -6.77 3.53
C SER A 96 0.91 -6.62 3.59
N ILE A 97 1.42 -5.41 3.88
CA ILE A 97 2.85 -5.15 4.08
C ILE A 97 3.35 -5.87 5.34
N ASP A 98 2.61 -5.75 6.44
CA ASP A 98 2.95 -6.41 7.69
C ASP A 98 2.91 -7.95 7.56
N ASP A 99 1.85 -8.49 6.94
CA ASP A 99 1.71 -9.92 6.63
C ASP A 99 2.88 -10.44 5.78
N TYR A 100 3.32 -9.65 4.78
CA TYR A 100 4.47 -10.00 3.95
C TYR A 100 5.75 -10.13 4.78
N LEU A 101 6.04 -9.13 5.62
CA LEU A 101 7.25 -9.11 6.44
C LEU A 101 7.23 -10.19 7.53
N LYS A 102 6.07 -10.44 8.15
CA LYS A 102 5.88 -11.57 9.07
C LYS A 102 6.13 -12.89 8.34
N LEU A 103 5.62 -13.06 7.12
CA LEU A 103 5.83 -14.28 6.33
C LEU A 103 7.31 -14.56 6.05
N LEU A 104 8.12 -13.53 5.79
CA LEU A 104 9.57 -13.68 5.61
C LEU A 104 10.30 -14.23 6.85
N THR A 105 9.71 -14.14 8.04
CA THR A 105 10.28 -14.70 9.29
C THR A 105 9.94 -16.18 9.51
N ILE A 106 8.92 -16.70 8.82
CA ILE A 106 8.32 -18.02 9.13
C ILE A 106 9.09 -19.18 8.49
N ASN A 107 9.60 -18.99 7.27
CA ASN A 107 10.26 -20.04 6.51
C ASN A 107 11.59 -19.57 5.94
N LYS A 108 12.46 -20.50 5.53
CA LYS A 108 13.59 -20.24 4.64
C LYS A 108 13.54 -21.28 3.53
N VAL A 109 13.75 -20.87 2.28
CA VAL A 109 13.78 -21.80 1.15
C VAL A 109 14.99 -22.73 1.31
N GLU A 110 14.79 -24.05 1.28
CA GLU A 110 15.87 -25.01 1.54
C GLU A 110 16.95 -24.98 0.44
N LYS A 111 16.50 -24.89 -0.82
CA LYS A 111 17.36 -24.78 -1.99
C LYS A 111 17.39 -23.33 -2.46
N PRO A 112 18.57 -22.69 -2.55
CA PRO A 112 18.67 -21.33 -3.07
C PRO A 112 18.02 -21.19 -4.44
N LEU A 113 17.25 -20.12 -4.61
CA LEU A 113 16.70 -19.75 -5.91
C LEU A 113 17.83 -19.31 -6.86
N SER A 114 17.58 -19.39 -8.17
CA SER A 114 18.52 -18.84 -9.15
C SER A 114 18.65 -17.33 -8.98
N GLU A 115 19.81 -16.78 -9.33
CA GLU A 115 20.06 -15.32 -9.29
C GLU A 115 19.01 -14.53 -10.09
N GLU A 116 18.57 -15.08 -11.23
CA GLU A 116 17.53 -14.49 -12.06
C GLU A 116 16.17 -14.45 -11.35
N MET A 117 15.80 -15.50 -10.60
CA MET A 117 14.56 -15.55 -9.84
C MET A 117 14.59 -14.54 -8.68
N ILE A 118 15.73 -14.45 -7.97
CA ILE A 118 15.92 -13.47 -6.90
C ILE A 118 15.82 -12.04 -7.47
N LYS A 119 16.43 -11.79 -8.63
CA LYS A 119 16.34 -10.49 -9.31
C LYS A 119 14.89 -10.12 -9.62
N LEU A 120 14.09 -11.03 -10.19
CA LEU A 120 12.68 -10.77 -10.46
C LEU A 120 11.87 -10.48 -9.18
N PHE A 121 12.17 -11.20 -8.09
CA PHE A 121 11.55 -10.93 -6.79
C PHE A 121 11.85 -9.53 -6.26
N LEU A 122 13.11 -9.10 -6.39
CA LEU A 122 13.52 -7.75 -5.98
C LEU A 122 12.89 -6.67 -6.86
N GLU A 123 12.80 -6.89 -8.18
CA GLU A 123 12.08 -5.99 -9.08
C GLU A 123 10.60 -5.90 -8.69
N LEU A 124 9.93 -7.01 -8.41
CA LEU A 124 8.53 -6.99 -7.96
C LEU A 124 8.36 -6.26 -6.62
N ALA A 125 9.28 -6.47 -5.68
CA ALA A 125 9.31 -5.77 -4.39
C ALA A 125 9.49 -4.25 -4.55
N GLU A 126 10.36 -3.82 -5.46
CA GLU A 126 10.58 -2.41 -5.77
C GLU A 126 9.36 -1.76 -6.42
N GLU A 127 8.77 -2.41 -7.43
CA GLU A 127 7.57 -1.92 -8.12
C GLU A 127 6.37 -1.82 -7.14
N THR A 128 6.17 -2.84 -6.30
CA THR A 128 5.14 -2.82 -5.25
C THR A 128 5.32 -1.62 -4.31
N THR A 129 6.57 -1.31 -3.94
CA THR A 129 6.89 -0.14 -3.09
C THR A 129 6.57 1.17 -3.81
N GLU A 130 6.73 1.23 -5.14
CA GLU A 130 6.39 2.41 -5.94
C GLU A 130 4.87 2.63 -6.04
N SER A 131 4.07 1.56 -6.19
CA SER A 131 2.60 1.64 -6.13
C SER A 131 2.13 2.29 -4.81
N VAL A 132 2.72 1.91 -3.67
CA VAL A 132 2.43 2.53 -2.35
C VAL A 132 2.79 4.02 -2.34
N LYS A 133 3.90 4.43 -2.94
CA LYS A 133 4.26 5.87 -3.03
C LYS A 133 3.28 6.64 -3.89
N ASN A 134 2.74 6.03 -4.95
CA ASN A 134 1.73 6.68 -5.78
C ASN A 134 0.39 6.80 -5.06
N MET A 135 0.00 5.81 -4.26
CA MET A 135 -1.11 5.92 -3.32
C MET A 135 -0.95 7.13 -2.39
N VAL A 136 0.24 7.34 -1.80
CA VAL A 136 0.50 8.51 -0.94
C VAL A 136 0.30 9.82 -1.70
N LYS A 137 0.80 9.93 -2.94
CA LYS A 137 0.62 11.13 -3.76
C LYS A 137 -0.85 11.40 -4.06
N ALA A 138 -1.66 10.36 -4.31
CA ALA A 138 -3.09 10.51 -4.48
C ALA A 138 -3.76 11.03 -3.19
N VAL A 139 -3.41 10.48 -2.03
CA VAL A 139 -3.92 10.97 -0.72
C VAL A 139 -3.53 12.43 -0.47
N GLU A 140 -2.30 12.81 -0.82
CA GLU A 140 -1.82 14.20 -0.75
C GLU A 140 -2.62 15.12 -1.70
N GLU A 141 -2.91 14.65 -2.92
CA GLU A 141 -3.73 15.37 -3.89
C GLU A 141 -5.15 15.61 -3.37
N LEU A 142 -5.79 14.60 -2.76
CA LEU A 142 -7.11 14.76 -2.14
C LEU A 142 -7.10 15.82 -1.03
N LEU A 143 -6.08 15.82 -0.18
CA LEU A 143 -5.92 16.81 0.87
C LEU A 143 -5.78 18.23 0.29
N ASN A 144 -4.89 18.39 -0.69
CA ASN A 144 -4.65 19.66 -1.37
C ASN A 144 -5.89 20.16 -2.12
N PHE A 145 -6.65 19.27 -2.76
CA PHE A 145 -7.88 19.59 -3.48
C PHE A 145 -8.93 20.26 -2.57
N VAL A 146 -9.06 19.76 -1.34
CA VAL A 146 -9.95 20.36 -0.33
C VAL A 146 -9.38 21.67 0.22
N GLU A 147 -8.07 21.73 0.52
CA GLU A 147 -7.44 22.96 1.03
C GLU A 147 -7.50 24.12 0.02
N LEU A 148 -7.42 23.82 -1.28
CA LEU A 148 -7.55 24.79 -2.37
C LEU A 148 -9.00 25.09 -2.77
N SER A 149 -9.99 24.67 -1.97
CA SER A 149 -11.42 24.88 -2.23
C SER A 149 -11.85 24.44 -3.64
N PHE A 150 -11.38 23.27 -4.08
CA PHE A 150 -11.78 22.65 -5.36
C PHE A 150 -11.30 23.42 -6.61
N SER A 151 -10.25 24.24 -6.50
CA SER A 151 -9.67 24.94 -7.66
C SER A 151 -9.06 23.97 -8.67
N LYS A 152 -9.47 24.07 -9.95
CA LYS A 152 -9.02 23.21 -11.07
C LYS A 152 -7.57 23.40 -11.51
N SER A 153 -6.77 24.25 -10.86
CA SER A 153 -5.37 24.49 -11.29
C SER A 153 -4.42 23.29 -11.12
N VAL A 154 -4.91 22.15 -10.59
CA VAL A 154 -4.18 20.88 -10.43
C VAL A 154 -4.32 19.95 -11.65
N ALA A 155 -5.23 20.23 -12.59
CA ALA A 155 -5.56 19.35 -13.72
C ALA A 155 -4.43 19.11 -14.75
N SER A 156 -3.28 19.79 -14.68
CA SER A 156 -2.14 19.52 -15.57
C SER A 156 -1.24 18.36 -15.13
N HIS A 157 -1.40 17.83 -13.91
CA HIS A 157 -0.69 16.62 -13.43
C HIS A 157 -1.43 15.30 -13.78
N GLU A 158 -2.60 15.42 -14.40
CA GLU A 158 -3.60 14.35 -14.61
C GLU A 158 -3.10 13.21 -15.51
N ASN A 159 -2.57 13.52 -16.69
CA ASN A 159 -2.12 12.51 -17.64
C ASN A 159 -0.91 11.72 -17.13
N MET A 160 -0.06 12.33 -16.31
CA MET A 160 1.16 11.70 -15.83
C MET A 160 0.88 10.64 -14.77
N ILE A 161 -0.10 10.86 -13.89
CA ILE A 161 -0.48 9.90 -12.86
C ILE A 161 -1.30 8.73 -13.45
N VAL A 162 -2.20 8.96 -14.42
CA VAL A 162 -2.95 7.86 -15.11
C VAL A 162 -1.94 6.91 -15.73
N SER A 163 -1.07 7.47 -16.58
CA SER A 163 -0.11 6.68 -17.35
C SER A 163 0.87 5.95 -16.42
N LYS A 164 1.12 6.48 -15.23
CA LYS A 164 2.03 5.87 -14.26
C LYS A 164 1.37 4.71 -13.52
N VAL A 165 0.14 4.88 -13.02
CA VAL A 165 -0.61 3.80 -12.35
C VAL A 165 -0.89 2.65 -13.32
N GLU A 166 -1.39 2.92 -14.53
CA GLU A 166 -1.63 1.88 -15.55
C GLU A 166 -0.34 1.17 -15.98
N SER A 167 0.80 1.89 -16.02
CA SER A 167 2.10 1.30 -16.33
C SER A 167 2.65 0.44 -15.19
N GLU A 168 2.37 0.80 -13.93
CA GLU A 168 2.81 0.06 -12.74
C GLU A 168 2.00 -1.22 -12.56
N GLU A 169 0.67 -1.17 -12.68
CA GLU A 169 -0.22 -2.34 -12.68
C GLU A 169 0.24 -3.34 -13.76
N SER A 170 0.50 -2.83 -14.98
CA SER A 170 1.02 -3.66 -16.07
C SER A 170 2.40 -4.28 -15.76
N GLN A 171 3.19 -3.68 -14.88
CA GLN A 171 4.55 -4.14 -14.56
C GLN A 171 4.53 -5.16 -13.41
N THR A 172 3.76 -4.93 -12.34
CA THR A 172 3.59 -5.90 -11.23
C THR A 172 2.96 -7.21 -11.73
N ASP A 173 1.95 -7.12 -12.60
CA ASP A 173 1.32 -8.27 -13.26
C ASP A 173 2.30 -9.05 -14.14
N LYS A 174 3.11 -8.33 -14.93
CA LYS A 174 4.11 -8.95 -15.79
C LYS A 174 5.16 -9.71 -14.97
N LEU A 175 5.69 -9.08 -13.91
CA LEU A 175 6.69 -9.68 -13.03
C LEU A 175 6.14 -10.89 -12.29
N SER A 176 4.93 -10.79 -11.72
CA SER A 176 4.28 -11.91 -11.02
C SER A 176 4.05 -13.11 -11.97
N LEU A 177 3.63 -12.86 -13.22
CA LEU A 177 3.47 -13.88 -14.24
C LEU A 177 4.80 -14.52 -14.66
N GLU A 178 5.85 -13.72 -14.81
CA GLU A 178 7.19 -14.22 -15.15
C GLU A 178 7.76 -15.10 -14.03
N ILE A 179 7.64 -14.67 -12.76
CA ILE A 179 8.01 -15.45 -11.58
C ILE A 179 7.21 -16.76 -11.55
N GLY A 180 5.89 -16.69 -11.74
CA GLY A 180 5.02 -17.87 -11.78
C GLY A 180 5.44 -18.86 -12.87
N LYS A 181 5.69 -18.40 -14.11
CA LYS A 181 6.17 -19.25 -15.21
C LYS A 181 7.48 -19.95 -14.86
N LYS A 182 8.44 -19.24 -14.25
CA LYS A 182 9.71 -19.83 -13.82
C LYS A 182 9.50 -20.85 -12.71
N LEU A 183 8.70 -20.53 -11.70
CA LEU A 183 8.39 -21.41 -10.57
C LEU A 183 7.71 -22.71 -11.03
N PHE A 184 6.79 -22.64 -12.00
CA PHE A 184 6.17 -23.83 -12.58
C PHE A 184 7.11 -24.64 -13.47
N SER A 185 8.06 -24.00 -14.14
CA SER A 185 9.07 -24.68 -14.96
C SER A 185 10.04 -25.49 -14.10
N SER A 186 10.32 -25.05 -12.88
CA SER A 186 11.19 -25.73 -11.90
C SER A 186 10.42 -26.57 -10.87
N LYS A 187 9.13 -26.86 -11.08
CA LYS A 187 8.26 -27.53 -10.09
C LYS A 187 8.74 -28.90 -9.60
N ASN A 188 9.55 -29.61 -10.39
CA ASN A 188 10.11 -30.91 -10.02
C ASN A 188 11.45 -30.80 -9.27
N GLU A 189 11.99 -29.57 -9.14
CA GLU A 189 13.29 -29.29 -8.54
C GLU A 189 13.21 -28.54 -7.20
N ILE A 190 12.01 -28.06 -6.84
CA ILE A 190 11.72 -27.30 -5.63
C ILE A 190 10.81 -28.14 -4.74
N HIS A 191 11.06 -28.10 -3.43
CA HIS A 191 10.21 -28.78 -2.46
C HIS A 191 8.78 -28.18 -2.52
N PRO A 192 7.71 -28.99 -2.53
CA PRO A 192 6.34 -28.46 -2.69
C PRO A 192 5.94 -27.41 -1.65
N ILE A 193 6.45 -27.51 -0.42
CA ILE A 193 6.18 -26.50 0.63
C ILE A 193 6.90 -25.18 0.32
N ASP A 194 8.13 -25.23 -0.16
CA ASP A 194 8.86 -24.04 -0.61
C ASP A 194 8.17 -23.40 -1.81
N TRP A 195 7.63 -24.21 -2.73
CA TRP A 195 6.84 -23.72 -3.84
C TRP A 195 5.63 -22.89 -3.36
N PHE A 196 4.84 -23.41 -2.42
CA PHE A 196 3.69 -22.69 -1.85
C PHE A 196 4.12 -21.44 -1.08
N TYR A 197 5.23 -21.51 -0.36
CA TYR A 197 5.78 -20.37 0.36
C TYR A 197 6.17 -19.23 -0.60
N ILE A 198 6.91 -19.54 -1.67
CA ILE A 198 7.33 -18.57 -2.68
C ILE A 198 6.12 -17.96 -3.37
N GLU A 199 5.13 -18.78 -3.73
CA GLU A 199 3.90 -18.31 -4.37
C GLU A 199 3.10 -17.36 -3.46
N LYS A 200 3.05 -17.65 -2.16
CA LYS A 200 2.42 -16.77 -1.16
C LYS A 200 3.15 -15.43 -1.02
N LEU A 201 4.48 -15.41 -1.09
CA LEU A 201 5.26 -14.16 -1.10
C LEU A 201 4.90 -13.29 -2.30
N VAL A 202 4.82 -13.88 -3.51
CA VAL A 202 4.41 -13.16 -4.72
C VAL A 202 3.01 -12.58 -4.56
N ARG A 203 2.05 -13.38 -4.09
CA ARG A 203 0.66 -12.94 -3.89
C ARG A 203 0.53 -11.78 -2.92
N LEU A 204 1.34 -11.74 -1.86
CA LEU A 204 1.27 -10.63 -0.91
C LEU A 204 1.82 -9.34 -1.53
N LEU A 205 2.93 -9.42 -2.29
CA LEU A 205 3.44 -8.25 -3.02
C LEU A 205 2.41 -7.70 -4.01
N THR A 206 1.78 -8.56 -4.82
CA THR A 206 0.75 -8.10 -5.77
C THR A 206 -0.45 -7.50 -5.04
N ARG A 207 -0.90 -8.09 -3.93
CA ARG A 207 -2.00 -7.51 -3.13
C ARG A 207 -1.70 -6.13 -2.56
N ILE A 208 -0.46 -5.87 -2.14
CA ILE A 208 -0.04 -4.54 -1.67
C ILE A 208 -0.18 -3.52 -2.80
N ALA A 209 0.24 -3.89 -4.02
CA ALA A 209 0.09 -3.05 -5.21
C ALA A 209 -1.40 -2.80 -5.53
N ASP A 210 -2.21 -3.87 -5.63
CA ASP A 210 -3.63 -3.78 -5.94
C ASP A 210 -4.40 -2.84 -4.98
N HIS A 211 -4.20 -3.00 -3.66
CA HIS A 211 -4.85 -2.14 -2.67
C HIS A 211 -4.39 -0.68 -2.77
N SER A 212 -3.09 -0.46 -3.06
CA SER A 212 -2.54 0.89 -3.26
C SER A 212 -3.15 1.57 -4.50
N GLU A 213 -3.31 0.83 -5.58
CA GLU A 213 -3.90 1.30 -6.84
C GLU A 213 -5.39 1.61 -6.65
N ASN A 214 -6.14 0.74 -5.95
CA ASN A 214 -7.54 0.99 -5.61
C ASN A 214 -7.73 2.30 -4.83
N VAL A 215 -6.85 2.62 -3.89
CA VAL A 215 -6.90 3.92 -3.18
C VAL A 215 -6.69 5.07 -4.17
N ALA A 216 -5.67 4.98 -5.02
CA ALA A 216 -5.35 6.02 -5.99
C ALA A 216 -6.49 6.24 -6.98
N GLU A 217 -7.06 5.19 -7.55
CA GLU A 217 -8.19 5.26 -8.50
C GLU A 217 -9.42 5.93 -7.87
N ARG A 218 -9.78 5.53 -6.66
CA ARG A 218 -10.95 6.10 -5.95
C ARG A 218 -10.79 7.58 -5.68
N ILE A 219 -9.60 7.99 -5.25
CA ILE A 219 -9.31 9.41 -5.06
C ILE A 219 -9.41 10.17 -6.37
N ARG A 220 -8.91 9.59 -7.47
CA ARG A 220 -8.98 10.20 -8.78
C ARG A 220 -10.41 10.40 -9.26
N MET A 221 -11.29 9.43 -8.99
CA MET A 221 -12.73 9.58 -9.25
C MET A 221 -13.31 10.77 -8.49
N ILE A 222 -12.76 11.14 -7.31
CA ILE A 222 -13.21 12.30 -6.52
C ILE A 222 -12.63 13.62 -7.06
N THR A 223 -11.34 13.65 -7.41
CA THR A 223 -10.61 14.89 -7.73
C THR A 223 -10.75 15.33 -9.19
N HIS A 224 -11.11 14.42 -10.11
CA HIS A 224 -11.09 14.68 -11.56
C HIS A 224 -12.48 14.67 -12.24
N PHE A 225 -13.50 15.24 -11.58
CA PHE A 225 -14.81 15.52 -12.19
C PHE A 225 -14.86 16.75 -13.13
#